data_AF-A0A6N7X291-F1
#
_entry.id   AF-A0A6N7X291-F1
#
_cell.length_a   1.000
_cell.length_b   1.000
_cell.length_c   1.000
_cell.angle_alpha   90.00
_cell.angle_beta   90.00
_cell.angle_gamma   90.00
#
_symmetry.space_group_name_H-M   'P 1'
#
loop_
_entity.id
_entity.type
_entity.pdbx_description
1 polymer ?
#
loop_
_entity_poly.entity_id
_entity_poly.type
_entity_poly.pdbx_seq_one_letter_code
_entity_poly.pdbx_strand_id
1 'polypeptide(L)'
;MANSNHACVNTKLLAMKSKMLGTQDYEALIKAPSLDDLFYYLKDNTYYGPFLEEVHTDHLHRLELEVPLTRMKIYEIEKLMHYLQGEEKTFVKTLLIRSDIESLRVLIRGIARGDNLEELAGFLVYSEKYTNIPFDKLVKTKDWDSFKKALVGTDYYRLLEIYKQVTVEDDLFPIEKGLERYYYDKLKNNLNKLDQKKNKDLIKTTREGIDLLNLVWFYRGKKFYHLSREELLAYALRGGLKIKEKDIQHMSEIKNMDALHEVMKSYSEYAFLFNHSKTLDLYMERRRERFMYYAYLKLFNGTEAGLGKVVAFIRLIEYEIEDITSIIESKRYRMSALETEKFLIRSFE
;
A
#
# COMPACT_ATOMS: atom_id res chain seq x y z
N MET A 1 -6.19 -8.69 -31.56
CA MET A 1 -5.65 -9.47 -30.42
C MET A 1 -5.86 -8.77 -29.08
N ALA A 2 -5.51 -7.48 -28.90
CA ALA A 2 -5.68 -6.77 -27.63
C ALA A 2 -7.12 -6.80 -27.05
N ASN A 3 -8.15 -6.63 -27.89
CA ASN A 3 -9.56 -6.65 -27.44
C ASN A 3 -10.01 -8.03 -26.90
N SER A 4 -9.46 -9.13 -27.41
CA SER A 4 -9.79 -10.49 -26.94
C SER A 4 -9.16 -10.78 -25.58
N ASN A 5 -7.91 -10.35 -25.37
CA ASN A 5 -7.24 -10.47 -24.07
C ASN A 5 -7.91 -9.61 -23.00
N HIS A 6 -8.40 -8.42 -23.36
CA HIS A 6 -9.12 -7.52 -22.45
C HIS A 6 -10.50 -8.05 -22.05
N ALA A 7 -11.21 -8.72 -22.96
CA ALA A 7 -12.45 -9.42 -22.61
C ALA A 7 -12.18 -10.58 -21.64
N CYS A 8 -11.15 -11.39 -21.91
CA CYS A 8 -10.79 -12.54 -21.07
C CYS A 8 -10.38 -12.11 -19.65
N VAL A 9 -9.52 -11.09 -19.51
CA VAL A 9 -9.12 -10.59 -18.20
C VAL A 9 -10.31 -9.99 -17.44
N ASN A 10 -11.23 -9.30 -18.11
CA ASN A 10 -12.43 -8.78 -17.46
C ASN A 10 -13.31 -9.90 -16.88
N THR A 11 -13.56 -10.98 -17.64
CA THR A 11 -14.31 -12.15 -17.13
C THR A 11 -13.59 -12.79 -15.94
N LYS A 12 -12.27 -12.94 -16.02
CA LYS A 12 -11.46 -13.47 -14.92
C LYS A 12 -11.56 -12.60 -13.67
N LEU A 13 -11.47 -11.28 -13.83
CA LEU A 13 -11.58 -10.29 -12.76
C LEU A 13 -12.96 -10.33 -12.09
N LEU A 14 -14.05 -10.47 -12.86
CA LEU A 14 -15.40 -10.60 -12.28
C LEU A 14 -15.52 -11.86 -11.42
N ALA A 15 -15.01 -13.00 -11.90
CA ALA A 15 -14.99 -14.25 -11.15
C ALA A 15 -14.08 -14.21 -9.91
N MET A 16 -13.03 -13.38 -9.92
CA MET A 16 -12.19 -13.16 -8.73
C MET A 16 -12.86 -12.18 -7.76
N LYS A 17 -13.46 -11.10 -8.26
CA LYS A 17 -14.18 -10.10 -7.46
C LYS A 17 -15.40 -10.68 -6.75
N SER A 18 -16.06 -11.68 -7.33
CA SER A 18 -17.22 -12.34 -6.71
C SER A 18 -16.87 -13.20 -5.50
N LYS A 19 -15.57 -13.53 -5.30
CA LYS A 19 -15.09 -14.29 -4.15
C LYS A 19 -14.65 -13.41 -2.98
N MET A 20 -14.43 -12.12 -3.23
CA MET A 20 -14.03 -11.16 -2.21
C MET A 20 -15.07 -11.05 -1.10
N LEU A 21 -14.62 -10.66 0.09
CA LEU A 21 -15.46 -10.59 1.28
C LEU A 21 -16.65 -9.64 1.06
N GLY A 22 -17.84 -10.16 1.32
CA GLY A 22 -19.11 -9.41 1.34
C GLY A 22 -19.47 -8.94 2.74
N THR A 23 -20.58 -8.20 2.86
CA THR A 23 -21.05 -7.64 4.14
C THR A 23 -21.19 -8.70 5.25
N GLN A 24 -21.72 -9.88 4.92
CA GLN A 24 -21.88 -10.97 5.88
C GLN A 24 -20.53 -11.48 6.42
N ASP A 25 -19.50 -11.55 5.57
CA ASP A 25 -18.15 -11.94 6.00
C ASP A 25 -17.59 -10.89 6.97
N TYR A 26 -17.72 -9.62 6.64
CA TYR A 26 -17.27 -8.53 7.52
C TYR A 26 -18.00 -8.55 8.86
N GLU A 27 -19.31 -8.74 8.87
CA GLU A 27 -20.07 -8.87 10.11
C GLU A 27 -19.59 -10.04 10.96
N ALA A 28 -19.34 -11.20 10.35
CA ALA A 28 -18.82 -12.36 11.04
C ALA A 28 -17.42 -12.11 11.63
N LEU A 29 -16.51 -11.51 10.86
CA LEU A 29 -15.17 -11.15 11.32
C LEU A 29 -15.19 -10.12 12.45
N ILE A 30 -16.09 -9.13 12.40
CA ILE A 30 -16.24 -8.12 13.45
C ILE A 30 -16.86 -8.73 14.72
N LYS A 31 -17.79 -9.67 14.58
CA LYS A 31 -18.48 -10.32 15.71
C LYS A 31 -17.73 -11.54 16.27
N ALA A 32 -16.64 -11.97 15.61
CA ALA A 32 -15.80 -13.08 16.05
C ALA A 32 -15.35 -12.88 17.52
N PRO A 33 -15.58 -13.87 18.41
CA PRO A 33 -15.25 -13.74 19.83
C PRO A 33 -13.76 -13.63 20.14
N SER A 34 -12.92 -14.28 19.33
CA SER A 34 -11.47 -14.33 19.49
C SER A 34 -10.73 -14.18 18.16
N LEU A 35 -9.40 -14.03 18.23
CA LEU A 35 -8.55 -14.03 17.05
C LEU A 35 -8.55 -15.40 16.35
N ASP A 36 -8.67 -16.49 17.10
CA ASP A 36 -8.75 -17.84 16.56
C ASP A 36 -10.05 -18.04 15.79
N ASP A 37 -11.18 -17.59 16.34
CA ASP A 37 -12.48 -17.65 15.65
C ASP A 37 -12.47 -16.85 14.34
N LEU A 38 -11.82 -15.67 14.36
CA LEU A 38 -11.62 -14.84 13.17
C LEU A 38 -10.76 -15.58 12.14
N PHE A 39 -9.67 -16.20 12.57
CA PHE A 39 -8.79 -16.99 11.70
C PHE A 39 -9.53 -18.18 11.07
N TYR A 40 -10.24 -18.98 11.86
CA TYR A 40 -11.02 -20.11 11.35
C TYR A 40 -12.13 -19.64 10.41
N TYR A 41 -12.76 -18.49 10.67
CA TYR A 41 -13.71 -17.92 9.72
C TYR A 41 -13.05 -17.61 8.37
N LEU A 42 -11.91 -16.89 8.36
CA LEU A 42 -11.17 -16.61 7.14
C LEU A 42 -10.74 -17.91 6.43
N LYS A 43 -10.26 -18.90 7.18
CA LYS A 43 -9.75 -20.15 6.64
C LYS A 43 -10.86 -20.99 6.02
N ASP A 44 -11.98 -21.18 6.72
CA ASP A 44 -12.96 -22.20 6.37
C ASP A 44 -14.10 -21.66 5.49
N ASN A 45 -14.37 -20.33 5.54
CA ASN A 45 -15.56 -19.74 4.91
C ASN A 45 -15.24 -18.76 3.78
N THR A 46 -13.97 -18.46 3.52
CA THR A 46 -13.58 -17.44 2.55
C THR A 46 -12.53 -17.94 1.55
N TYR A 47 -12.27 -17.15 0.51
CA TYR A 47 -11.26 -17.49 -0.50
C TYR A 47 -9.81 -17.42 0.00
N TYR A 48 -9.59 -17.00 1.26
CA TYR A 48 -8.27 -17.02 1.90
C TYR A 48 -7.85 -18.42 2.37
N GLY A 49 -8.79 -19.36 2.51
CA GLY A 49 -8.55 -20.72 3.03
C GLY A 49 -7.26 -21.40 2.54
N PRO A 50 -7.04 -21.54 1.22
CA PRO A 50 -5.86 -22.20 0.67
C PRO A 50 -4.51 -21.56 1.08
N PHE A 51 -4.51 -20.30 1.50
CA PHE A 51 -3.30 -19.60 1.94
C PHE A 51 -3.09 -19.67 3.45
N LEU A 52 -4.10 -20.14 4.20
CA LEU A 52 -4.10 -20.22 5.66
C LEU A 52 -3.96 -21.66 6.17
N GLU A 53 -3.76 -22.64 5.29
CA GLU A 53 -3.66 -24.07 5.65
C GLU A 53 -2.48 -24.37 6.59
N GLU A 54 -1.33 -23.76 6.31
CA GLU A 54 -0.06 -23.96 7.04
C GLU A 54 0.09 -23.04 8.28
N VAL A 55 -0.91 -22.20 8.57
CA VAL A 55 -0.88 -21.31 9.74
C VAL A 55 -1.33 -22.09 10.98
N HIS A 56 -0.47 -22.13 11.99
CA HIS A 56 -0.73 -22.77 13.28
C HIS A 56 -1.31 -21.76 14.29
N THR A 57 -2.31 -22.18 15.07
CA THR A 57 -3.07 -21.27 15.96
C THR A 57 -2.45 -21.04 17.33
N ASP A 58 -1.47 -21.86 17.73
CA ASP A 58 -1.03 -21.91 19.12
C ASP A 58 -0.42 -20.58 19.63
N HIS A 59 -0.01 -19.68 18.73
CA HIS A 59 0.46 -18.32 19.06
C HIS A 59 0.11 -17.26 18.00
N LEU A 60 -1.14 -17.26 17.51
CA LEU A 60 -1.58 -16.35 16.44
C LEU A 60 -1.20 -14.87 16.69
N HIS A 61 -0.17 -14.42 15.99
CA HIS A 61 0.26 -13.04 15.95
C HIS A 61 -0.22 -12.37 14.66
N ARG A 62 -0.40 -11.04 14.71
CA ARG A 62 -0.85 -10.23 13.57
C ARG A 62 -0.08 -10.55 12.28
N LEU A 63 1.24 -10.65 12.36
CA LEU A 63 2.10 -10.92 11.20
C LEU A 63 1.87 -12.31 10.60
N GLU A 64 1.51 -13.31 11.42
CA GLU A 64 1.22 -14.67 10.96
C GLU A 64 -0.06 -14.75 10.13
N LEU A 65 -0.96 -13.78 10.29
CA LEU A 65 -2.13 -13.60 9.41
C LEU A 65 -1.80 -12.72 8.21
N GLU A 66 -1.15 -11.58 8.41
CA GLU A 66 -0.90 -10.62 7.33
C GLU A 66 -0.01 -11.17 6.21
N VAL A 67 1.00 -11.97 6.56
CA VAL A 67 1.93 -12.55 5.59
C VAL A 67 1.20 -13.45 4.58
N PRO A 68 0.43 -14.47 4.98
CA PRO A 68 -0.42 -15.25 4.09
C PRO A 68 -1.38 -14.44 3.22
N LEU A 69 -2.09 -13.46 3.80
CA LEU A 69 -3.02 -12.61 3.06
C LEU A 69 -2.28 -11.80 1.98
N THR A 70 -1.10 -11.29 2.31
CA THR A 70 -0.25 -10.56 1.36
C THR A 70 0.31 -11.49 0.28
N ARG A 71 0.68 -12.73 0.62
CA ARG A 71 1.10 -13.75 -0.36
C ARG A 71 -0.02 -14.07 -1.34
N MET A 72 -1.26 -14.21 -0.86
CA MET A 72 -2.44 -14.38 -1.71
C MET A 72 -2.56 -13.22 -2.71
N LYS A 73 -2.45 -11.97 -2.24
CA LYS A 73 -2.49 -10.79 -3.12
C LYS A 73 -1.44 -10.89 -4.23
N ILE A 74 -0.19 -11.22 -3.89
CA ILE A 74 0.89 -11.36 -4.88
C ILE A 74 0.56 -12.46 -5.89
N TYR A 75 0.08 -13.62 -5.42
CA TYR A 75 -0.34 -14.72 -6.28
C TYR A 75 -1.46 -14.32 -7.26
N GLU A 76 -2.46 -13.58 -6.80
CA GLU A 76 -3.54 -13.10 -7.68
C GLU A 76 -3.05 -12.04 -8.69
N ILE A 77 -2.14 -11.14 -8.29
CA ILE A 77 -1.48 -10.21 -9.23
C ILE A 77 -0.73 -11.00 -10.30
N GLU A 78 0.09 -11.98 -9.92
CA GLU A 78 0.86 -12.80 -10.87
C GLU A 78 -0.01 -13.54 -11.88
N LYS A 79 -1.18 -14.03 -11.48
CA LYS A 79 -2.15 -14.65 -12.40
C LYS A 79 -2.68 -13.66 -13.44
N LEU A 80 -2.92 -12.42 -13.03
CA LEU A 80 -3.40 -11.36 -13.93
C LEU A 80 -2.32 -10.92 -14.94
N MET A 81 -1.04 -11.07 -14.59
CA MET A 81 0.10 -10.68 -15.43
C MET A 81 0.20 -11.45 -16.76
N HIS A 82 -0.45 -12.61 -16.88
CA HIS A 82 -0.52 -13.37 -18.14
C HIS A 82 -1.40 -12.70 -19.20
N TYR A 83 -2.35 -11.86 -18.80
CA TYR A 83 -3.26 -11.16 -19.72
C TYR A 83 -2.73 -9.80 -20.19
N LEU A 84 -1.63 -9.32 -19.59
CA LEU A 84 -1.05 -8.02 -19.84
C LEU A 84 0.21 -8.12 -20.69
N GLN A 85 0.47 -7.10 -21.49
CA GLN A 85 1.66 -6.99 -22.34
C GLN A 85 2.21 -5.57 -22.35
N GLY A 86 3.48 -5.41 -22.75
CA GLY A 86 4.13 -4.10 -22.92
C GLY A 86 4.03 -3.19 -21.68
N GLU A 87 3.62 -1.95 -21.91
CA GLU A 87 3.48 -0.94 -20.85
C GLU A 87 2.42 -1.29 -19.80
N GLU A 88 1.33 -2.00 -20.18
CA GLU A 88 0.31 -2.44 -19.21
C GLU A 88 0.91 -3.42 -18.19
N LYS A 89 1.71 -4.39 -18.67
CA LYS A 89 2.40 -5.35 -17.81
C LYS A 89 3.46 -4.65 -16.94
N THR A 90 4.21 -3.72 -17.52
CA THR A 90 5.23 -2.94 -16.81
C THR A 90 4.63 -2.07 -15.71
N PHE A 91 3.45 -1.49 -15.96
CA PHE A 91 2.72 -0.73 -14.96
C PHE A 91 2.29 -1.62 -13.78
N VAL A 92 1.74 -2.81 -14.03
CA VAL A 92 1.35 -3.71 -12.93
C VAL A 92 2.56 -4.26 -12.16
N LYS A 93 3.71 -4.52 -12.81
CA LYS A 93 4.97 -4.83 -12.09
C LYS A 93 5.34 -3.73 -11.10
N THR A 94 5.04 -2.48 -11.42
CA THR A 94 5.34 -1.36 -10.52
C THR A 94 4.61 -1.51 -9.19
N LEU A 95 3.38 -2.04 -9.18
CA LEU A 95 2.61 -2.25 -7.95
C LEU A 95 3.27 -3.28 -7.01
N LEU A 96 4.00 -4.27 -7.56
CA LEU A 96 4.71 -5.29 -6.79
C LEU A 96 5.92 -4.74 -6.03
N ILE A 97 6.49 -3.61 -6.47
CA ILE A 97 7.62 -2.93 -5.80
C ILE A 97 7.27 -2.57 -4.35
N ARG A 98 5.98 -2.37 -4.01
CA ARG A 98 5.57 -2.13 -2.62
C ARG A 98 5.94 -3.29 -1.70
N SER A 99 5.71 -4.52 -2.15
CA SER A 99 6.03 -5.73 -1.39
C SER A 99 7.54 -5.97 -1.30
N ASP A 100 8.28 -5.62 -2.35
CA ASP A 100 9.74 -5.58 -2.31
C ASP A 100 10.24 -4.59 -1.23
N ILE A 101 9.68 -3.38 -1.19
CA ILE A 101 10.05 -2.34 -0.20
C ILE A 101 9.69 -2.78 1.22
N GLU A 102 8.51 -3.35 1.46
CA GLU A 102 8.15 -3.84 2.80
C GLU A 102 9.07 -4.98 3.27
N SER A 103 9.44 -5.89 2.37
CA SER A 103 10.41 -6.96 2.66
C SER A 103 11.80 -6.38 2.97
N LEU A 104 12.26 -5.38 2.21
CA LEU A 104 13.50 -4.66 2.51
C LEU A 104 13.44 -3.96 3.87
N ARG A 105 12.32 -3.32 4.21
CA ARG A 105 12.13 -2.64 5.51
C ARG A 105 12.22 -3.60 6.68
N VAL A 106 11.64 -4.80 6.55
CA VAL A 106 11.77 -5.86 7.57
C VAL A 106 13.24 -6.18 7.81
N LEU A 107 14.02 -6.41 6.75
CA LEU A 107 15.44 -6.74 6.87
C LEU A 107 16.28 -5.56 7.38
N ILE A 108 16.04 -4.34 6.91
CA ILE A 108 16.76 -3.13 7.36
C ILE A 108 16.54 -2.91 8.86
N ARG A 109 15.29 -3.05 9.34
CA ARG A 109 15.00 -2.97 10.78
C ARG A 109 15.64 -4.12 11.56
N GLY A 110 15.70 -5.32 10.97
CA GLY A 110 16.43 -6.46 11.54
C GLY A 110 17.91 -6.15 11.74
N ILE A 111 18.58 -5.59 10.71
CA ILE A 111 19.97 -5.17 10.80
C ILE A 111 20.16 -4.11 11.87
N ALA A 112 19.27 -3.10 11.92
CA ALA A 112 19.33 -2.04 12.91
C ALA A 112 19.35 -2.60 14.34
N ARG A 113 18.54 -3.64 14.60
CA ARG A 113 18.42 -4.32 15.90
C ARG A 113 19.48 -5.36 16.18
N GLY A 114 20.29 -5.73 15.18
CA GLY A 114 21.23 -6.85 15.29
C GLY A 114 20.54 -8.22 15.27
N ASP A 115 19.35 -8.33 14.68
CA ASP A 115 18.60 -9.58 14.55
C ASP A 115 19.31 -10.55 13.59
N ASN A 116 19.08 -11.85 13.77
CA ASN A 116 19.41 -12.85 12.76
C ASN A 116 18.43 -12.75 11.58
N LEU A 117 18.89 -12.29 10.42
CA LEU A 117 18.01 -12.05 9.27
C LEU A 117 17.41 -13.33 8.68
N GLU A 118 18.01 -14.50 8.90
CA GLU A 118 17.46 -15.78 8.46
C GLU A 118 16.13 -16.09 9.17
N GLU A 119 16.00 -15.70 10.44
CA GLU A 119 14.76 -15.85 11.22
C GLU A 119 13.64 -14.93 10.70
N LEU A 120 13.99 -13.87 9.97
CA LEU A 120 13.02 -12.96 9.37
C LEU A 120 12.51 -13.42 8.01
N ALA A 121 13.11 -14.45 7.41
CA ALA A 121 12.77 -14.93 6.07
C ALA A 121 11.28 -15.28 5.92
N GLY A 122 10.67 -15.83 6.97
CA GLY A 122 9.25 -16.18 7.01
C GLY A 122 8.31 -14.98 6.85
N PHE A 123 8.75 -13.76 7.19
CA PHE A 123 7.95 -12.53 7.09
C PHE A 123 8.11 -11.80 5.76
N LEU A 124 9.03 -12.25 4.90
CA LEU A 124 9.23 -11.62 3.60
C LEU A 124 8.14 -12.06 2.64
N VAL A 125 7.56 -11.09 1.93
CA VAL A 125 6.54 -11.31 0.93
C VAL A 125 6.88 -10.49 -0.30
N TYR A 126 7.22 -11.17 -1.39
CA TYR A 126 7.59 -10.57 -2.67
C TYR A 126 7.20 -11.51 -3.81
N SER A 127 7.22 -11.01 -5.04
CA SER A 127 6.99 -11.83 -6.23
C SER A 127 8.29 -12.44 -6.72
N GLU A 128 8.48 -13.75 -6.54
CA GLU A 128 9.67 -14.46 -7.03
C GLU A 128 9.84 -14.34 -8.55
N LYS A 129 8.73 -14.19 -9.29
CA LYS A 129 8.74 -14.08 -10.76
C LYS A 129 9.16 -12.71 -11.27
N TYR A 130 8.97 -11.66 -10.47
CA TYR A 130 9.07 -10.28 -10.95
C TYR A 130 10.00 -9.38 -10.14
N THR A 131 10.42 -9.79 -8.95
CA THR A 131 11.46 -9.09 -8.19
C THR A 131 12.84 -9.33 -8.83
N ASN A 132 13.73 -8.36 -8.68
CA ASN A 132 15.15 -8.50 -9.00
C ASN A 132 16.03 -8.42 -7.74
N ILE A 133 15.43 -8.40 -6.55
CA ILE A 133 16.14 -8.35 -5.28
C ILE A 133 16.53 -9.78 -4.88
N PRO A 134 17.81 -10.04 -4.58
CA PRO A 134 18.26 -11.37 -4.16
C PRO A 134 17.98 -11.60 -2.67
N PHE A 135 16.70 -11.71 -2.28
CA PHE A 135 16.30 -11.89 -0.89
C PHE A 135 16.94 -13.13 -0.23
N ASP A 136 17.15 -14.20 -0.99
CA ASP A 136 17.88 -15.41 -0.60
C ASP A 136 19.32 -15.16 -0.14
N LYS A 137 19.96 -14.11 -0.69
CA LYS A 137 21.28 -13.64 -0.28
C LYS A 137 21.17 -12.63 0.87
N LEU A 138 20.19 -11.73 0.83
CA LEU A 138 20.03 -10.68 1.85
C LEU A 138 19.82 -11.26 3.24
N VAL A 139 18.99 -12.30 3.38
CA VAL A 139 18.73 -12.94 4.68
C VAL A 139 19.99 -13.58 5.29
N LYS A 140 21.04 -13.81 4.50
CA LYS A 140 22.31 -14.41 4.97
C LYS A 140 23.36 -13.36 5.31
N THR A 141 23.06 -12.08 5.13
CA THR A 141 23.99 -10.98 5.44
C THR A 141 24.00 -10.70 6.94
N LYS A 142 25.16 -10.28 7.46
CA LYS A 142 25.39 -10.12 8.92
C LYS A 142 25.51 -8.67 9.35
N ASP A 143 25.71 -7.77 8.39
CA ASP A 143 25.95 -6.36 8.65
C ASP A 143 25.47 -5.50 7.47
N TRP A 144 25.41 -4.20 7.71
CA TRP A 144 24.91 -3.24 6.74
C TRP A 144 25.73 -3.18 5.44
N ASP A 145 27.04 -3.37 5.51
CA ASP A 145 27.90 -3.28 4.33
C ASP A 145 27.75 -4.51 3.42
N SER A 146 27.67 -5.71 4.00
CA SER A 146 27.36 -6.94 3.27
C SER A 146 25.94 -6.92 2.70
N PHE A 147 24.96 -6.37 3.43
CA PHE A 147 23.59 -6.15 2.93
C PHE A 147 23.57 -5.25 1.69
N LYS A 148 24.23 -4.08 1.75
CA LYS A 148 24.36 -3.19 0.59
C LYS A 148 25.06 -3.88 -0.58
N LYS A 149 26.18 -4.58 -0.33
CA LYS A 149 26.91 -5.30 -1.39
C LYS A 149 26.05 -6.36 -2.10
N ALA A 150 25.17 -7.04 -1.38
CA ALA A 150 24.23 -8.00 -1.97
C ALA A 150 23.19 -7.34 -2.91
N LEU A 151 22.93 -6.04 -2.76
CA LEU A 151 22.03 -5.28 -3.62
C LEU A 151 22.69 -4.70 -4.88
N VAL A 152 24.01 -4.87 -5.06
CA VAL A 152 24.73 -4.35 -6.24
C VAL A 152 24.08 -4.89 -7.52
N GLY A 153 23.81 -3.97 -8.46
CA GLY A 153 23.09 -4.28 -9.71
C GLY A 153 21.58 -4.04 -9.64
N THR A 154 21.03 -3.76 -8.45
CA THR A 154 19.66 -3.29 -8.28
C THR A 154 19.62 -1.76 -8.11
N ASP A 155 18.45 -1.15 -8.37
CA ASP A 155 18.24 0.27 -8.10
C ASP A 155 18.37 0.59 -6.59
N TYR A 156 18.13 -0.38 -5.71
CA TYR A 156 18.15 -0.21 -4.26
C TYR A 156 19.54 0.01 -3.68
N TYR A 157 20.59 -0.51 -4.31
CA TYR A 157 21.96 -0.23 -3.88
C TYR A 157 22.25 1.28 -3.86
N ARG A 158 21.91 1.98 -4.94
CA ARG A 158 22.11 3.43 -5.06
C ARG A 158 21.30 4.23 -4.05
N LEU A 159 20.10 3.75 -3.69
CA LEU A 159 19.27 4.38 -2.67
C LEU A 159 19.90 4.23 -1.28
N LEU A 160 20.55 3.10 -1.01
CA LEU A 160 21.04 2.74 0.31
C LEU A 160 22.52 3.04 0.54
N GLU A 161 23.33 3.21 -0.51
CA GLU A 161 24.78 3.40 -0.42
C GLU A 161 25.18 4.68 0.33
N ILE A 162 24.32 5.70 0.30
CA ILE A 162 24.55 6.98 1.00
C ILE A 162 24.53 6.83 2.52
N TYR A 163 23.92 5.76 3.04
CA TYR A 163 23.84 5.48 4.47
C TYR A 163 25.03 4.62 4.89
N LYS A 164 25.88 5.19 5.76
CA LYS A 164 27.11 4.52 6.22
C LYS A 164 26.83 3.35 7.16
N GLN A 165 25.83 3.50 8.02
CA GLN A 165 25.39 2.52 9.01
C GLN A 165 23.88 2.63 9.23
N VAL A 166 23.33 1.64 9.90
CA VAL A 166 21.94 1.59 10.35
C VAL A 166 21.93 0.97 11.74
N THR A 167 21.44 1.69 12.74
CA THR A 167 21.37 1.30 14.15
C THR A 167 19.97 1.53 14.71
N VAL A 168 19.67 1.00 15.91
CA VAL A 168 18.36 1.22 16.58
C VAL A 168 18.16 2.69 16.93
N GLU A 169 19.25 3.40 17.23
CA GLU A 169 19.24 4.82 17.57
C GLU A 169 19.09 5.73 16.35
N ASP A 170 19.35 5.21 15.14
CA ASP A 170 19.19 5.97 13.90
C ASP A 170 17.72 6.18 13.57
N ASP A 171 17.39 7.38 13.12
CA ASP A 171 16.11 7.62 12.48
C ASP A 171 16.09 6.92 11.11
N LEU A 172 15.37 5.80 11.01
CA LEU A 172 15.20 5.05 9.77
C LEU A 172 14.24 5.73 8.78
N PHE A 173 13.53 6.75 9.24
CA PHE A 173 12.52 7.44 8.45
C PHE A 173 13.04 7.98 7.10
N PRO A 174 14.24 8.56 6.97
CA PRO A 174 14.77 8.99 5.67
C PRO A 174 14.96 7.82 4.70
N ILE A 175 15.42 6.66 5.19
CA ILE A 175 15.57 5.44 4.37
C ILE A 175 14.19 4.97 3.91
N GLU A 176 13.24 4.86 4.84
CA GLU A 176 11.88 4.43 4.54
C GLU A 176 11.19 5.34 3.53
N LYS A 177 11.40 6.66 3.63
CA LYS A 177 10.87 7.66 2.69
C LYS A 177 11.57 7.63 1.35
N GLY A 178 12.89 7.39 1.32
CA GLY A 178 13.64 7.22 0.08
C GLY A 178 13.12 6.03 -0.74
N LEU A 179 12.85 4.90 -0.08
CA LEU A 179 12.26 3.72 -0.70
C LEU A 179 10.82 3.98 -1.22
N GLU A 180 9.97 4.61 -0.40
CA GLU A 180 8.62 5.02 -0.83
C GLU A 180 8.66 5.94 -2.06
N ARG A 181 9.54 6.94 -2.05
CA ARG A 181 9.70 7.87 -3.16
C ARG A 181 10.13 7.15 -4.43
N TYR A 182 11.03 6.18 -4.34
CA TYR A 182 11.42 5.34 -5.48
C TYR A 182 10.22 4.65 -6.11
N TYR A 183 9.33 4.04 -5.30
CA TYR A 183 8.10 3.43 -5.81
C TYR A 183 7.23 4.45 -6.54
N TYR A 184 6.96 5.60 -5.94
CA TYR A 184 6.08 6.61 -6.55
C TYR A 184 6.69 7.26 -7.80
N ASP A 185 8.01 7.40 -7.87
CA ASP A 185 8.68 7.87 -9.08
C ASP A 185 8.57 6.85 -10.22
N LYS A 186 8.75 5.55 -9.94
CA LYS A 186 8.49 4.50 -10.94
C LYS A 186 7.01 4.48 -11.36
N LEU A 187 6.09 4.60 -10.39
CA LEU A 187 4.65 4.64 -10.64
C LEU A 187 4.30 5.79 -11.59
N LYS A 188 4.73 7.01 -11.27
CA LYS A 188 4.55 8.22 -12.08
C LYS A 188 5.12 8.04 -13.49
N ASN A 189 6.36 7.55 -13.60
CA ASN A 189 7.04 7.41 -14.88
C ASN A 189 6.35 6.38 -15.78
N ASN A 190 5.92 5.25 -15.23
CA ASN A 190 5.21 4.23 -16.01
C ASN A 190 3.77 4.66 -16.31
N LEU A 191 3.12 5.42 -15.42
CA LEU A 191 1.81 6.02 -15.68
C LEU A 191 1.83 6.97 -16.89
N ASN A 192 2.90 7.74 -17.06
CA ASN A 192 3.07 8.65 -18.19
C ASN A 192 3.33 7.94 -19.53
N LYS A 193 3.79 6.69 -19.50
CA LYS A 193 4.01 5.87 -20.71
C LYS A 193 2.75 5.16 -21.20
N LEU A 194 1.73 5.04 -20.36
CA LEU A 194 0.45 4.45 -20.75
C LEU A 194 -0.21 5.30 -21.84
N ASP A 195 -1.05 4.64 -22.66
CA ASP A 195 -1.96 5.34 -23.56
C ASP A 195 -2.92 6.21 -22.72
N GLN A 196 -2.76 7.53 -22.86
CA GLN A 196 -3.46 8.53 -22.04
C GLN A 196 -4.96 8.61 -22.33
N LYS A 197 -5.40 8.21 -23.53
CA LYS A 197 -6.81 8.20 -23.91
C LYS A 197 -7.50 6.92 -23.44
N LYS A 198 -6.83 5.79 -23.63
CA LYS A 198 -7.34 4.46 -23.27
C LYS A 198 -7.42 4.24 -21.77
N ASN A 199 -6.45 4.75 -21.00
CA ASN A 199 -6.34 4.54 -19.55
C ASN A 199 -6.68 5.80 -18.74
N LYS A 200 -7.54 6.67 -19.29
CA LYS A 200 -7.80 8.00 -18.75
C LYS A 200 -8.29 7.95 -17.31
N ASP A 201 -9.21 7.04 -16.98
CA ASP A 201 -9.81 6.97 -15.66
C ASP A 201 -8.82 6.37 -14.66
N LEU A 202 -8.06 5.34 -15.05
CA LEU A 202 -6.94 4.83 -14.24
C LEU A 202 -5.91 5.92 -13.93
N ILE A 203 -5.48 6.68 -14.94
CA ILE A 203 -4.48 7.75 -14.78
C ILE A 203 -5.03 8.82 -13.84
N LYS A 204 -6.28 9.23 -14.04
CA LYS A 204 -6.94 10.20 -13.15
C LYS A 204 -6.94 9.70 -11.70
N THR A 205 -7.48 8.50 -11.45
CA THR A 205 -7.60 7.94 -10.09
C THR A 205 -6.24 7.73 -9.43
N THR A 206 -5.23 7.28 -10.19
CA THR A 206 -3.86 7.14 -9.65
C THR A 206 -3.28 8.48 -9.22
N ARG A 207 -3.48 9.53 -10.04
CA ARG A 207 -2.98 10.89 -9.74
C ARG A 207 -3.74 11.57 -8.58
N GLU A 208 -5.04 11.30 -8.43
CA GLU A 208 -5.80 11.70 -7.23
C GLU A 208 -5.21 11.08 -5.96
N GLY A 209 -4.83 9.80 -6.02
CA GLY A 209 -4.15 9.12 -4.91
C GLY A 209 -2.83 9.78 -4.51
N ILE A 210 -2.04 10.26 -5.49
CA ILE A 210 -0.79 10.99 -5.25
C ILE A 210 -1.04 12.35 -4.59
N ASP A 211 -2.05 13.10 -5.05
CA ASP A 211 -2.42 14.38 -4.43
C ASP A 211 -2.82 14.20 -2.97
N LEU A 212 -3.72 13.24 -2.69
CA LEU A 212 -4.20 12.99 -1.35
C LEU A 212 -3.05 12.55 -0.42
N LEU A 213 -2.13 11.72 -0.90
CA LEU A 213 -0.94 11.33 -0.13
C LEU A 213 -0.07 12.54 0.21
N ASN A 214 0.16 13.45 -0.75
CA ASN A 214 0.87 14.69 -0.47
C ASN A 214 0.14 15.53 0.58
N LEU A 215 -1.18 15.68 0.49
CA LEU A 215 -1.95 16.46 1.48
C LEU A 215 -1.80 15.89 2.89
N VAL A 216 -2.00 14.59 3.05
CA VAL A 216 -1.83 13.90 4.35
C VAL A 216 -0.38 14.05 4.83
N TRP A 217 0.57 13.87 3.93
CA TRP A 217 2.00 13.94 4.26
C TRP A 217 2.44 15.33 4.71
N PHE A 218 2.06 16.39 3.99
CA PHE A 218 2.40 17.75 4.36
C PHE A 218 1.79 18.13 5.71
N TYR A 219 0.54 17.70 5.95
CA TYR A 219 -0.14 17.95 7.21
C TYR A 219 0.58 17.25 8.38
N ARG A 220 0.82 15.94 8.26
CA ARG A 220 1.47 15.15 9.32
C ARG A 220 2.94 15.51 9.50
N GLY A 221 3.65 15.73 8.39
CA GLY A 221 5.04 16.15 8.35
C GLY A 221 5.30 17.43 9.13
N LYS A 222 4.43 18.44 8.98
CA LYS A 222 4.54 19.69 9.75
C LYS A 222 4.07 19.55 11.19
N LYS A 223 2.92 18.90 11.40
CA LYS A 223 2.26 18.85 12.71
C LYS A 223 2.95 17.92 13.72
N PHE A 224 3.35 16.73 13.28
CA PHE A 224 3.82 15.66 14.17
C PHE A 224 5.32 15.38 14.04
N TYR A 225 5.89 15.54 12.85
CA TYR A 225 7.30 15.23 12.60
C TYR A 225 8.19 16.48 12.54
N HIS A 226 7.59 17.67 12.57
CA HIS A 226 8.28 18.97 12.50
C HIS A 226 9.30 19.07 11.35
N LEU A 227 8.98 18.46 10.21
CA LEU A 227 9.87 18.40 9.06
C LEU A 227 10.19 19.80 8.53
N SER A 228 11.47 20.00 8.19
CA SER A 228 11.94 21.18 7.49
C SER A 228 11.32 21.32 6.10
N ARG A 229 11.45 22.52 5.53
CA ARG A 229 11.02 22.78 4.14
C ARG A 229 11.72 21.83 3.18
N GLU A 230 13.01 21.63 3.36
CA GLU A 230 13.87 20.80 2.51
C GLU A 230 13.43 19.34 2.58
N GLU A 231 13.14 18.81 3.78
CA GLU A 231 12.61 17.46 3.96
C GLU A 231 11.23 17.28 3.33
N LEU A 232 10.32 18.23 3.53
CA LEU A 232 9.00 18.20 2.90
C LEU A 232 9.11 18.17 1.38
N LEU A 233 9.99 18.98 0.80
CA LEU A 233 10.24 19.01 -0.64
C LEU A 233 10.85 17.70 -1.14
N ALA A 234 11.79 17.13 -0.37
CA ALA A 234 12.48 15.88 -0.68
C ALA A 234 11.52 14.68 -0.68
N TYR A 235 10.60 14.63 0.28
CA TYR A 235 9.65 13.53 0.45
C TYR A 235 8.35 13.71 -0.35
N ALA A 236 8.07 14.91 -0.87
CA ALA A 236 6.87 15.18 -1.65
C ALA A 236 6.83 14.39 -2.97
N LEU A 237 5.70 13.76 -3.22
CA LEU A 237 5.43 12.99 -4.43
C LEU A 237 5.16 13.92 -5.62
N ARG A 238 5.68 13.58 -6.80
CA ARG A 238 5.42 14.34 -8.03
C ARG A 238 4.41 13.61 -8.91
N GLY A 239 3.75 14.34 -9.81
CA GLY A 239 2.83 13.75 -10.79
C GLY A 239 1.36 13.67 -10.33
N GLY A 240 0.97 14.44 -9.32
CA GLY A 240 -0.40 14.58 -8.87
C GLY A 240 -1.35 15.20 -9.92
N LEU A 241 -2.66 15.08 -9.70
CA LEU A 241 -3.69 15.54 -10.64
C LEU A 241 -3.84 17.06 -10.55
N LYS A 242 -3.95 17.59 -9.33
CA LYS A 242 -4.19 18.99 -9.00
C LYS A 242 -2.99 19.64 -8.35
N ILE A 243 -2.30 18.92 -7.46
CA ILE A 243 -1.16 19.46 -6.72
C ILE A 243 0.07 19.34 -7.60
N LYS A 244 0.54 20.48 -8.11
CA LYS A 244 1.73 20.60 -8.95
C LYS A 244 2.93 21.01 -8.12
N GLU A 245 4.08 21.08 -8.77
CA GLU A 245 5.33 21.43 -8.11
C GLU A 245 5.29 22.81 -7.44
N LYS A 246 4.60 23.79 -8.06
CA LYS A 246 4.39 25.11 -7.46
C LYS A 246 3.57 25.04 -6.18
N ASP A 247 2.55 24.18 -6.13
CA ASP A 247 1.73 23.96 -4.94
C ASP A 247 2.52 23.29 -3.82
N ILE A 248 3.33 22.28 -4.16
CA ILE A 248 4.25 21.59 -3.23
C ILE A 248 5.23 22.60 -2.63
N GLN A 249 5.83 23.45 -3.47
CA GLN A 249 6.73 24.51 -3.02
C GLN A 249 6.00 25.49 -2.10
N HIS A 250 4.84 25.99 -2.51
CA HIS A 250 4.05 26.91 -1.71
C HIS A 250 3.69 26.31 -0.34
N MET A 251 3.14 25.09 -0.31
CA MET A 251 2.79 24.39 0.93
C MET A 251 4.00 24.16 1.83
N SER A 252 5.19 23.93 1.27
CA SER A 252 6.42 23.74 2.05
C SER A 252 6.84 25.00 2.81
N GLU A 253 6.57 26.19 2.25
CA GLU A 253 6.97 27.49 2.79
C GLU A 253 6.04 28.02 3.90
N ILE A 254 4.80 27.50 3.98
CA ILE A 254 3.80 27.95 4.96
C ILE A 254 4.18 27.55 6.39
N LYS A 255 4.49 28.50 7.27
CA LYS A 255 4.91 28.17 8.65
C LYS A 255 3.75 27.88 9.61
N ASN A 256 2.60 28.51 9.39
CA ASN A 256 1.44 28.43 10.27
C ASN A 256 0.49 27.29 9.83
N MET A 257 0.05 26.46 10.79
CA MET A 257 -0.82 25.31 10.49
C MET A 257 -2.22 25.70 10.02
N ASP A 258 -2.80 26.78 10.53
CA ASP A 258 -4.12 27.27 10.08
C ASP A 258 -4.04 27.75 8.63
N ALA A 259 -2.99 28.49 8.28
CA ALA A 259 -2.74 28.92 6.90
C ALA A 259 -2.54 27.73 5.95
N LEU A 260 -1.83 26.68 6.41
CA LEU A 260 -1.67 25.45 5.63
C LEU A 260 -3.03 24.76 5.43
N HIS A 261 -3.84 24.69 6.48
CA HIS A 261 -5.15 24.07 6.46
C HIS A 261 -6.09 24.77 5.47
N GLU A 262 -6.09 26.10 5.42
CA GLU A 262 -6.87 26.88 4.46
C GLU A 262 -6.42 26.65 3.01
N VAL A 263 -5.10 26.60 2.76
CA VAL A 263 -4.58 26.24 1.43
C VAL A 263 -5.00 24.83 1.04
N MET A 264 -4.93 23.87 1.96
CA MET A 264 -5.35 22.49 1.69
C MET A 264 -6.85 22.36 1.42
N LYS A 265 -7.71 23.14 2.11
CA LYS A 265 -9.16 23.19 1.85
C LYS A 265 -9.50 23.83 0.51
N SER A 266 -8.64 24.71 -0.03
CA SER A 266 -8.86 25.34 -1.33
C SER A 266 -8.92 24.32 -2.48
N TYR A 267 -8.32 23.14 -2.32
CA TYR A 267 -8.54 21.99 -3.18
C TYR A 267 -9.91 21.37 -2.87
N SER A 268 -10.97 21.94 -3.42
CA SER A 268 -12.36 21.61 -3.09
C SER A 268 -12.71 20.12 -3.20
N GLU A 269 -12.13 19.40 -4.16
CA GLU A 269 -12.29 17.94 -4.34
C GLU A 269 -11.66 17.11 -3.21
N TYR A 270 -10.74 17.69 -2.44
CA TYR A 270 -10.03 17.04 -1.33
C TYR A 270 -10.37 17.66 0.04
N ALA A 271 -11.21 18.70 0.08
CA ALA A 271 -11.61 19.38 1.31
C ALA A 271 -12.25 18.43 2.34
N PHE A 272 -12.86 17.33 1.90
CA PHE A 272 -13.43 16.29 2.78
C PHE A 272 -12.41 15.72 3.79
N LEU A 273 -11.12 15.71 3.45
CA LEU A 273 -10.06 15.27 4.38
C LEU A 273 -10.00 16.17 5.63
N PHE A 274 -10.36 17.44 5.47
CA PHE A 274 -10.05 18.55 6.37
C PHE A 274 -11.27 19.10 7.13
N ASN A 275 -12.48 18.69 6.77
CA ASN A 275 -13.74 19.24 7.29
C ASN A 275 -14.12 18.74 8.71
N HIS A 276 -13.35 17.81 9.30
CA HIS A 276 -13.66 17.20 10.59
C HIS A 276 -12.66 17.58 11.67
N SER A 277 -12.69 18.82 12.16
CA SER A 277 -11.67 19.37 13.08
C SER A 277 -11.36 18.49 14.31
N LYS A 278 -12.38 17.92 14.96
CA LYS A 278 -12.22 17.10 16.19
C LYS A 278 -11.58 15.73 15.95
N THR A 279 -11.68 15.19 14.74
CA THR A 279 -11.22 13.83 14.43
C THR A 279 -10.33 13.81 13.18
N LEU A 280 -9.76 14.96 12.86
CA LEU A 280 -8.90 15.17 11.71
C LEU A 280 -7.69 14.25 11.82
N ASP A 281 -6.93 14.41 12.91
CA ASP A 281 -5.70 13.66 13.16
C ASP A 281 -5.91 12.14 13.20
N LEU A 282 -7.00 11.70 13.81
CA LEU A 282 -7.25 10.28 14.07
C LEU A 282 -7.66 9.52 12.81
N TYR A 283 -8.50 10.12 11.95
CA TYR A 283 -9.10 9.42 10.81
C TYR A 283 -8.70 9.98 9.44
N MET A 284 -7.76 10.92 9.35
CA MET A 284 -7.34 11.49 8.06
C MET A 284 -6.88 10.41 7.07
N GLU A 285 -6.03 9.48 7.52
CA GLU A 285 -5.56 8.35 6.70
C GLU A 285 -6.74 7.48 6.25
N ARG A 286 -7.62 7.14 7.19
CA ARG A 286 -8.79 6.30 6.89
C ARG A 286 -9.76 6.97 5.92
N ARG A 287 -9.98 8.29 6.03
CA ARG A 287 -10.79 9.07 5.09
C ARG A 287 -10.19 9.05 3.69
N ARG A 288 -8.87 9.20 3.58
CA ARG A 288 -8.15 9.09 2.30
C ARG A 288 -8.37 7.71 1.69
N GLU A 289 -8.13 6.65 2.46
CA GLU A 289 -8.29 5.27 1.98
C GLU A 289 -9.72 4.97 1.56
N ARG A 290 -10.72 5.41 2.34
CA ARG A 290 -12.14 5.27 2.01
C ARG A 290 -12.50 5.98 0.71
N PHE A 291 -12.05 7.23 0.53
CA PHE A 291 -12.23 7.94 -0.73
C PHE A 291 -11.63 7.17 -1.91
N MET A 292 -10.39 6.68 -1.75
CA MET A 292 -9.71 5.93 -2.80
C MET A 292 -10.36 4.57 -3.07
N TYR A 293 -10.87 3.89 -2.05
CA TYR A 293 -11.63 2.65 -2.20
C TYR A 293 -12.83 2.86 -3.13
N TYR A 294 -13.65 3.89 -2.89
CA TYR A 294 -14.79 4.17 -3.76
C TYR A 294 -14.37 4.66 -5.15
N ALA A 295 -13.25 5.37 -5.28
CA ALA A 295 -12.70 5.75 -6.58
C ALA A 295 -12.28 4.52 -7.41
N TYR A 296 -11.58 3.56 -6.80
CA TYR A 296 -11.21 2.30 -7.47
C TYR A 296 -12.41 1.38 -7.69
N LEU A 297 -13.38 1.35 -6.79
CA LEU A 297 -14.63 0.61 -7.02
C LEU A 297 -15.40 1.16 -8.23
N LYS A 298 -15.47 2.48 -8.36
CA LYS A 298 -16.03 3.14 -9.55
C LYS A 298 -15.23 2.83 -10.81
N LEU A 299 -13.90 2.83 -10.74
CA LEU A 299 -13.04 2.44 -11.87
C LEU A 299 -13.29 0.99 -12.31
N PHE A 300 -13.41 0.06 -11.36
CA PHE A 300 -13.70 -1.35 -11.64
C PHE A 300 -15.07 -1.54 -12.34
N ASN A 301 -16.09 -0.85 -11.83
CA ASN A 301 -17.45 -0.88 -12.37
C ASN A 301 -17.65 -0.02 -13.62
N GLY A 302 -16.64 0.78 -13.98
CA GLY A 302 -16.68 1.69 -15.12
C GLY A 302 -16.59 0.99 -16.48
N THR A 303 -16.57 1.83 -17.52
CA THR A 303 -16.52 1.42 -18.92
C THR A 303 -15.09 1.14 -19.41
N GLU A 304 -14.07 1.66 -18.73
CA GLU A 304 -12.67 1.35 -19.04
C GLU A 304 -12.41 -0.15 -18.82
N ALA A 305 -11.86 -0.84 -19.83
CA ALA A 305 -11.58 -2.27 -19.81
C ALA A 305 -10.06 -2.55 -19.72
N GLY A 306 -9.69 -3.78 -19.38
CA GLY A 306 -8.27 -4.18 -19.34
C GLY A 306 -7.55 -3.60 -18.12
N LEU A 307 -6.49 -2.81 -18.34
CA LEU A 307 -5.58 -2.38 -17.29
C LEU A 307 -6.28 -1.63 -16.14
N GLY A 308 -7.21 -0.72 -16.43
CA GLY A 308 -7.94 0.03 -15.39
C GLY A 308 -8.66 -0.88 -14.40
N LYS A 309 -9.36 -1.92 -14.90
CA LYS A 309 -10.04 -2.90 -14.04
C LYS A 309 -9.06 -3.80 -13.30
N VAL A 310 -7.94 -4.17 -13.92
CA VAL A 310 -6.89 -4.95 -13.24
C VAL A 310 -6.36 -4.16 -12.05
N VAL A 311 -5.95 -2.90 -12.26
CA VAL A 311 -5.41 -2.08 -11.17
C VAL A 311 -6.46 -1.83 -10.10
N ALA A 312 -7.69 -1.51 -10.49
CA ALA A 312 -8.78 -1.34 -9.54
C ALA A 312 -9.00 -2.58 -8.67
N PHE A 313 -9.03 -3.77 -9.27
CA PHE A 313 -9.16 -5.03 -8.54
C PHE A 313 -8.00 -5.25 -7.55
N ILE A 314 -6.75 -5.01 -7.99
CA ILE A 314 -5.58 -5.13 -7.11
C ILE A 314 -5.71 -4.20 -5.91
N ARG A 315 -6.11 -2.94 -6.13
CA ARG A 315 -6.33 -1.96 -5.05
C ARG A 315 -7.48 -2.38 -4.13
N LEU A 316 -8.54 -2.98 -4.65
CA LEU A 316 -9.65 -3.50 -3.84
C LEU A 316 -9.21 -4.66 -2.94
N ILE A 317 -8.35 -5.57 -3.42
CA ILE A 317 -7.75 -6.61 -2.56
C ILE A 317 -6.93 -5.96 -1.45
N GLU A 318 -6.10 -4.95 -1.77
CA GLU A 318 -5.29 -4.27 -0.76
C GLU A 318 -6.15 -3.65 0.35
N TYR A 319 -7.25 -2.98 -0.01
CA TYR A 319 -8.17 -2.43 0.99
C TYR A 319 -8.92 -3.51 1.78
N GLU A 320 -9.20 -4.66 1.18
CA GLU A 320 -9.76 -5.79 1.92
C GLU A 320 -8.80 -6.31 3.00
N ILE A 321 -7.53 -6.49 2.63
CA ILE A 321 -6.48 -6.93 3.57
C ILE A 321 -6.28 -5.87 4.66
N GLU A 322 -6.24 -4.58 4.31
CA GLU A 322 -6.13 -3.47 5.27
C GLU A 322 -7.31 -3.44 6.25
N ASP A 323 -8.53 -3.74 5.80
CA ASP A 323 -9.67 -3.86 6.70
C ASP A 323 -9.57 -5.09 7.61
N ILE A 324 -9.18 -6.25 7.09
CA ILE A 324 -8.97 -7.47 7.89
C ILE A 324 -7.93 -7.21 8.98
N THR A 325 -6.80 -6.61 8.63
CA THR A 325 -5.77 -6.14 9.58
C THR A 325 -6.38 -5.23 10.64
N SER A 326 -7.25 -4.30 10.25
CA SER A 326 -7.88 -3.37 11.18
C SER A 326 -8.81 -4.08 12.17
N ILE A 327 -9.56 -5.10 11.71
CA ILE A 327 -10.39 -5.95 12.58
C ILE A 327 -9.53 -6.74 13.55
N ILE A 328 -8.42 -7.33 13.08
CA ILE A 328 -7.46 -8.08 13.90
C ILE A 328 -6.90 -7.19 15.02
N GLU A 329 -6.42 -5.98 14.68
CA GLU A 329 -5.92 -5.03 15.68
C GLU A 329 -7.02 -4.59 16.64
N SER A 330 -8.23 -4.29 16.15
CA SER A 330 -9.35 -3.96 17.01
C SER A 330 -9.67 -5.07 18.03
N LYS A 331 -9.50 -6.35 17.67
CA LYS A 331 -9.71 -7.46 18.62
C LYS A 331 -8.60 -7.52 19.66
N ARG A 332 -7.35 -7.32 19.23
CA ARG A 332 -6.20 -7.22 20.13
C ARG A 332 -6.36 -6.10 21.17
N TYR A 333 -6.93 -4.97 20.76
CA TYR A 333 -7.26 -3.85 21.63
C TYR A 333 -8.62 -3.96 22.34
N ARG A 334 -9.33 -5.08 22.18
CA ARG A 334 -10.64 -5.37 22.80
C ARG A 334 -11.70 -4.30 22.50
N MET A 335 -11.68 -3.75 21.29
CA MET A 335 -12.63 -2.76 20.84
C MET A 335 -14.01 -3.39 20.56
N SER A 336 -15.07 -2.63 20.83
CA SER A 336 -16.43 -3.06 20.47
C SER A 336 -16.63 -3.14 18.94
N ALA A 337 -17.70 -3.80 18.49
CA ALA A 337 -18.06 -3.85 17.08
C ALA A 337 -18.24 -2.45 16.47
N LEU A 338 -18.99 -1.58 17.16
CA LEU A 338 -19.24 -0.20 16.73
C LEU A 338 -17.96 0.66 16.67
N GLU A 339 -16.97 0.37 17.52
CA GLU A 339 -15.67 1.04 17.44
C GLU A 339 -14.85 0.48 16.28
N THR A 340 -14.82 -0.84 16.10
CA THR A 340 -14.12 -1.52 15.00
C THR A 340 -14.56 -0.95 13.64
N GLU A 341 -15.87 -0.79 13.42
CA GLU A 341 -16.45 -0.25 12.18
C GLU A 341 -15.93 1.15 11.81
N LYS A 342 -15.59 1.99 12.80
CA LYS A 342 -15.04 3.33 12.56
C LYS A 342 -13.63 3.29 11.95
N PHE A 343 -12.90 2.19 12.19
CA PHE A 343 -11.57 1.97 11.66
C PHE A 343 -11.58 1.23 10.32
N LEU A 344 -12.74 0.90 9.75
CA LEU A 344 -12.79 0.25 8.43
C LEU A 344 -12.82 1.28 7.30
N ILE A 345 -12.20 0.91 6.20
CA ILE A 345 -12.18 1.65 4.93
C ILE A 345 -13.57 1.58 4.34
N ARG A 346 -14.12 0.37 4.22
CA ARG A 346 -15.50 0.14 3.79
C ARG A 346 -16.46 0.65 4.85
N SER A 347 -17.53 1.30 4.43
CA SER A 347 -18.71 1.51 5.27
C SER A 347 -19.79 0.52 4.90
N PHE A 348 -20.39 -0.08 5.92
CA PHE A 348 -21.56 -0.93 5.81
C PHE A 348 -22.72 -0.08 6.32
N GLU A 349 -23.62 0.32 5.43
CA GLU A 349 -24.86 1.03 5.76
C GLU A 349 -26.01 0.04 5.94
#